data_AF-A0A8W8NP72-F1
#
_entry.id   AF-A0A8W8NP72-F1
#
_cell.length_a   1.000
_cell.length_b   1.000
_cell.length_c   1.000
_cell.angle_alpha   90.00
_cell.angle_beta   90.00
_cell.angle_gamma   90.00
#
_symmetry.space_group_name_H-M   'P 1'
#
loop_
_entity.id
_entity.type
_entity.pdbx_description
1 polymer ?
#
loop_
_entity_poly.entity_id
_entity_poly.type
_entity_poly.pdbx_seq_one_letter_code
_entity_poly.pdbx_strand_id
1 'polypeptide(L)'
;MVLMEWEKLEHSNSWHVKENKWSFSKSMTPIRKWKMIGDGVLSEHLKVCEFNQESDKIIRTEKFKVMENLDLVETTEQKVQ
;
A
#
# COMPACT_ATOMS: atom_id res chain seq x y z
N MET A 1 -2.72 -5.76 7.60
CA MET A 1 -3.73 -5.62 8.68
C MET A 1 -4.18 -4.17 8.67
N VAL A 2 -5.46 -3.90 8.91
CA VAL A 2 -5.94 -2.52 9.10
C VAL A 2 -6.00 -2.26 10.59
N LEU A 3 -5.35 -1.20 11.05
CA LEU A 3 -5.37 -0.73 12.43
C LEU A 3 -6.14 0.58 12.48
N MET A 4 -7.05 0.71 13.46
CA MET A 4 -7.75 1.97 13.72
C MET A 4 -6.89 2.82 14.64
N GLU A 5 -6.61 4.05 14.24
CA GLU A 5 -6.03 5.04 15.13
C GLU A 5 -7.15 5.81 15.81
N TRP A 6 -7.13 5.82 17.14
CA TRP A 6 -8.14 6.47 17.96
C TRP A 6 -7.57 7.74 18.55
N GLU A 7 -8.37 8.80 18.55
CA GLU A 7 -8.03 10.03 19.23
C GLU A 7 -9.11 10.43 20.23
N LYS A 8 -8.66 10.96 21.36
CA LYS A 8 -9.53 11.44 22.43
C LYS A 8 -9.95 12.87 22.10
N LEU A 9 -11.25 13.14 22.12
CA LEU A 9 -11.78 14.48 21.90
C LEU A 9 -11.36 15.38 23.07
N GLU A 10 -10.75 16.54 22.79
CA GLU A 10 -10.12 17.41 23.80
C GLU A 10 -11.08 17.88 24.91
N HIS A 11 -12.39 17.89 24.64
CA HIS A 11 -13.42 18.37 25.57
C HIS A 11 -14.45 17.31 25.95
N SER A 12 -14.17 16.02 25.70
CA SER A 12 -15.05 14.94 26.15
C SER A 12 -14.28 13.71 26.59
N ASN A 13 -14.92 12.84 27.37
CA ASN A 13 -14.37 11.52 27.70
C ASN A 13 -14.65 10.47 26.62
N SER A 14 -15.05 10.90 25.42
CA SER A 14 -15.32 10.00 24.30
C SER A 14 -14.13 9.90 23.34
N TRP A 15 -13.99 8.72 22.78
CA TRP A 15 -12.98 8.37 21.79
C TRP A 15 -13.62 8.25 20.42
N HIS A 16 -12.89 8.64 19.38
CA HIS A 16 -13.33 8.42 18.02
C HIS A 16 -12.18 7.94 17.14
N VAL A 17 -12.53 7.31 16.03
CA VAL A 17 -11.56 6.87 15.03
C VAL A 17 -11.12 8.10 14.24
N LYS A 18 -9.82 8.40 14.29
CA LYS A 18 -9.19 9.45 13.49
C LYS A 18 -9.01 8.96 12.05
N GLU A 19 -8.37 7.81 11.90
CA GLU A 19 -8.05 7.23 10.61
C GLU A 19 -7.84 5.72 10.67
N ASN A 20 -7.93 5.09 9.50
CA ASN A 20 -7.61 3.68 9.32
C ASN A 20 -6.22 3.56 8.68
N LYS A 21 -5.27 2.94 9.38
CA LYS A 21 -3.91 2.71 8.89
C LYS A 21 -3.72 1.28 8.43
N TRP A 22 -3.22 1.13 7.21
CA TRP A 22 -2.73 -0.15 6.72
C TRP A 22 -1.35 -0.43 7.30
N SER A 23 -1.23 -1.48 8.10
CA SER A 23 0.05 -1.98 8.61
C SER A 23 0.41 -3.30 7.94
N PHE A 24 1.67 -3.39 7.53
CA PHE A 24 2.28 -4.61 7.00
C PHE A 24 3.24 -5.16 8.05
N SER A 25 3.16 -6.47 8.33
CA SER A 25 4.11 -7.10 9.24
C SER A 25 5.51 -7.02 8.65
N LYS A 26 6.49 -6.58 9.46
CA LYS A 26 7.91 -6.58 9.08
C LYS A 26 8.48 -7.99 8.90
N SER A 27 7.77 -9.01 9.42
CA SER A 27 8.15 -10.42 9.30
C SER A 27 7.76 -11.02 7.95
N MET A 28 6.98 -10.32 7.13
CA MET A 28 6.61 -10.80 5.81
C MET A 28 7.72 -10.48 4.81
N THR A 29 8.23 -11.51 4.13
CA THR A 29 9.09 -11.33 2.98
C THR A 29 8.26 -10.91 1.77
N PRO A 30 8.75 -10.03 0.90
CA PRO A 30 8.07 -9.70 -0.33
C PRO A 30 7.75 -10.97 -1.13
N ILE A 31 6.51 -11.10 -1.59
CA ILE A 31 6.12 -12.19 -2.48
C ILE A 31 6.89 -11.99 -3.79
N ARG A 32 7.93 -12.80 -3.99
CA ARG A 32 8.79 -12.69 -5.19
C ARG A 32 8.15 -13.34 -6.41
N LYS A 33 7.32 -14.36 -6.19
CA LYS A 33 6.61 -15.09 -7.24
C LYS A 33 5.27 -15.55 -6.69
N TRP A 34 4.21 -15.34 -7.44
CA TRP A 34 2.95 -16.02 -7.21
C TRP A 34 3.13 -17.46 -7.68
N LYS A 35 3.04 -18.41 -6.75
CA LYS A 35 2.94 -19.83 -7.09
C LYS A 35 1.45 -20.18 -7.09
N MET A 36 0.91 -20.50 -8.26
CA MET A 36 -0.45 -21.05 -8.34
C MET A 36 -0.36 -22.50 -7.84
N ILE A 37 -0.98 -22.79 -6.69
CA ILE A 37 -0.93 -24.12 -6.04
C ILE A 37 -2.22 -24.92 -6.32
N GLY A 38 -2.85 -24.74 -7.49
CA GLY A 38 -4.06 -25.50 -7.80
C GLY A 38 -4.58 -25.33 -9.21
N ASP A 39 -5.44 -26.28 -9.58
CA ASP A 39 -6.03 -26.46 -10.91
C ASP A 39 -7.27 -25.59 -11.12
N GLY A 40 -7.25 -24.37 -10.59
CA GLY A 40 -8.38 -23.44 -10.67
C GLY A 40 -8.53 -22.81 -12.04
N VAL A 41 -9.75 -22.40 -12.39
CA VAL A 41 -10.09 -21.69 -13.65
C VAL A 41 -9.14 -20.52 -13.93
N LEU A 42 -8.78 -19.76 -12.89
CA LEU A 42 -7.82 -18.66 -13.02
C LEU A 42 -6.42 -19.15 -13.42
N SER A 43 -5.96 -20.28 -12.89
CA SER A 43 -4.66 -20.84 -13.25
C SER A 43 -4.62 -21.31 -14.70
N GLU A 44 -5.73 -21.83 -15.22
CA GLU A 44 -5.81 -22.25 -16.63
C GLU A 44 -5.85 -21.04 -17.56
N HIS A 45 -6.67 -20.04 -17.24
CA HIS A 45 -6.73 -18.79 -18.00
C HIS A 45 -5.36 -18.10 -18.08
N LEU A 46 -4.65 -18.03 -16.97
CA LEU A 46 -3.34 -17.36 -16.90
C LEU A 46 -2.25 -18.04 -17.77
N LYS A 47 -2.42 -19.31 -18.18
CA LYS A 47 -1.50 -19.98 -19.12
C LYS A 47 -1.63 -19.45 -20.55
N VAL A 48 -2.82 -18.99 -20.92
CA VAL A 48 -3.16 -18.54 -22.29
C VAL A 48 -3.42 -17.03 -22.36
N CYS A 49 -3.39 -16.35 -21.21
CA CYS A 49 -3.65 -14.92 -21.11
C CYS A 49 -2.51 -14.12 -21.74
N GLU A 50 -2.83 -13.35 -22.78
CA GLU A 50 -1.88 -12.49 -23.50
C GLU A 50 -1.27 -11.40 -22.61
N PHE A 51 -1.91 -11.08 -21.48
CA PHE A 51 -1.49 -10.10 -20.49
C PHE A 51 -0.71 -10.70 -19.30
N ASN A 52 -0.51 -12.02 -19.27
CA ASN A 52 0.24 -12.70 -18.20
C ASN A 52 1.56 -13.29 -18.74
N GLN A 53 2.32 -12.51 -19.51
CA GLN A 53 3.57 -12.98 -20.09
C GLN A 53 4.68 -13.01 -19.03
N GLU A 54 5.63 -13.96 -19.17
CA GLU A 54 6.76 -14.06 -18.24
C GLU A 54 7.66 -12.81 -18.29
N SER A 55 7.73 -12.12 -19.43
CA SER A 55 8.42 -10.84 -19.61
C SER A 55 7.83 -9.71 -18.75
N ASP A 56 6.53 -9.76 -18.49
CA ASP A 56 5.81 -8.73 -17.72
C ASP A 56 5.94 -8.96 -16.20
N LYS A 57 6.46 -10.12 -15.80
CA LYS A 57 6.75 -10.47 -14.40
C LYS A 57 8.05 -9.80 -13.97
N ILE A 58 8.04 -8.47 -13.93
CA ILE A 58 9.12 -7.68 -13.33
C ILE A 58 9.09 -7.92 -11.82
N ILE A 59 9.87 -8.89 -11.37
CA ILE A 59 10.13 -9.10 -9.95
C ILE A 59 11.07 -7.98 -9.52
N ARG A 60 10.51 -6.87 -9.05
CA ARG A 60 11.30 -5.82 -8.40
C ARG A 60 11.91 -6.42 -7.14
N THR A 61 13.20 -6.76 -7.21
CA THR A 61 13.97 -7.30 -6.08
C THR A 61 14.40 -6.20 -5.11
N GLU A 62 14.33 -4.95 -5.55
CA GLU A 62 14.60 -3.78 -4.74
C GLU A 62 13.55 -3.63 -3.64
N LYS A 63 13.98 -3.14 -2.47
CA LYS A 63 13.06 -2.81 -1.39
C LYS A 63 12.09 -1.74 -1.89
N PHE A 64 10.80 -2.05 -1.86
CA PHE A 64 9.76 -1.06 -2.12
C PHE A 64 9.95 0.13 -1.18
N LYS A 65 10.28 1.29 -1.76
CA LYS A 65 10.30 2.56 -1.03
C LYS A 65 8.93 3.20 -1.21
N VAL A 66 8.18 3.29 -0.12
CA VAL A 66 7.02 4.19 -0.07
C VAL A 66 7.61 5.58 -0.27
N MET A 67 7.18 6.31 -1.30
CA MET A 67 7.53 7.73 -1.41
C MET A 67 6.99 8.40 -0.15
N GLU A 68 7.88 8.90 0.71
CA GLU A 68 7.50 9.82 1.76
C GLU A 68 6.83 11.00 1.07
N ASN A 69 5.60 11.31 1.49
CA ASN A 69 4.79 12.35 0.89
C ASN A 69 5.66 13.60 0.73
N LEU A 70 5.67 14.15 -0.48
CA LEU A 70 6.00 15.54 -0.70
C LEU A 70 5.03 16.33 0.18
N ASP A 71 5.47 16.71 1.38
CA ASP A 71 4.90 17.84 2.10
C ASP A 71 5.03 19.00 1.12
N LEU A 72 3.92 19.27 0.44
CA LEU A 72 3.75 20.42 -0.43
C LEU A 72 4.11 21.63 0.42
N VAL A 73 5.30 22.15 0.16
CA VAL A 73 5.83 23.38 0.71
C VAL A 73 4.73 24.44 0.55
N GLU A 74 4.09 24.80 1.66
CA GLU A 74 3.28 26.01 1.74
C GLU A 74 4.22 27.17 1.42
N THR A 75 4.19 27.59 0.15
CA THR A 75 4.90 28.78 -0.27
C THR A 75 4.03 29.94 0.15
N THR A 76 4.32 30.50 1.33
CA THR A 76 3.72 31.75 1.79
C THR A 76 4.05 32.84 0.78
N GLU A 77 3.09 33.23 -0.06
CA GLU A 77 3.16 34.48 -0.82
C GLU A 77 3.01 35.65 0.16
N GLN A 78 4.14 36.18 0.63
CA GLN A 78 4.19 37.50 1.24
C GLN A 78 4.05 38.57 0.15
N LYS A 79 2.82 39.08 0.05
CA LYS A 79 2.44 40.49 -0.15
C LYS A 79 3.62 41.44 -0.48
N VAL A 80 3.75 41.85 -1.74
CA VAL A 80 4.46 43.09 -2.10
C VAL A 80 3.43 44.16 -2.44
N GLN A 81 3.71 45.32 -1.86
CA GLN A 81 2.93 46.54 -1.71
C GLN A 81 2.71 47.29 -3.03
#